data_AF-A0A2E8WK70-F1
#
_entry.id   AF-A0A2E8WK70-F1
#
_cell.length_a   1.000
_cell.length_b   1.000
_cell.length_c   1.000
_cell.angle_alpha   90.00
_cell.angle_beta   90.00
_cell.angle_gamma   90.00
#
_symmetry.space_group_name_H-M   'P 1'
#
loop_
_entity.id
_entity.type
_entity.pdbx_description
1 polymer ?
#
loop_
_entity_poly.entity_id
_entity_poly.type
_entity_poly.pdbx_seq_one_letter_code
_entity_poly.pdbx_strand_id
1 'polypeptide(L)'
;MDSRQIVRRTLACDYPERVARSYQNSDFVSSRPNIDSHATDWKEISPSRWERKDGWGNTWNRIDPTSKGEVERGMLEEFSDLDTYAFPTSTIQKAMSRSVDAVPSIPTIG
;
A
#
# COMPACT_ATOMS: atom_id res chain seq x y z
N MET A 1 8.60 28.87 -15.22
CA MET A 1 8.93 27.55 -14.64
C MET A 1 8.40 26.46 -15.58
N ASP A 2 9.13 25.37 -15.81
CA ASP A 2 8.61 24.28 -16.65
C ASP A 2 7.71 23.31 -15.86
N SER A 3 6.92 22.49 -16.58
CA SER A 3 5.96 21.57 -15.96
C SER A 3 6.60 20.55 -15.01
N ARG A 4 7.84 20.09 -15.29
CA ARG A 4 8.56 19.15 -14.40
C ARG A 4 9.02 19.83 -13.12
N GLN A 5 9.49 21.07 -13.23
CA GLN A 5 9.91 21.90 -12.10
C GLN A 5 8.72 22.18 -11.16
N ILE A 6 7.54 22.47 -11.71
CA ILE A 6 6.30 22.67 -10.92
C ILE A 6 5.93 21.40 -10.14
N VAL A 7 5.97 20.23 -10.78
CA VAL A 7 5.70 18.93 -10.12
C VAL A 7 6.69 18.68 -8.98
N ARG A 8 8.00 18.85 -9.24
CA ARG A 8 9.03 18.64 -8.22
C ARG A 8 8.86 19.57 -7.02
N ARG A 9 8.59 20.86 -7.24
CA ARG A 9 8.36 21.83 -6.16
C ARG A 9 7.06 21.58 -5.40
N THR A 10 6.02 21.12 -6.08
CA THR A 10 4.76 20.72 -5.42
C THR A 10 5.00 19.54 -4.47
N LEU A 11 5.76 18.52 -4.92
CA LEU A 11 6.12 17.36 -4.07
C LEU A 11 7.04 17.75 -2.91
N ALA A 12 7.91 18.74 -3.11
CA ALA A 12 8.82 19.24 -2.09
C ALA A 12 8.20 20.32 -1.17
N CYS A 13 6.93 20.69 -1.38
CA CYS A 13 6.26 21.80 -0.70
C CYS A 13 7.05 23.13 -0.76
N ASP A 14 7.79 23.36 -1.85
CA ASP A 14 8.68 24.52 -2.04
C ASP A 14 8.05 25.56 -2.96
N TYR A 15 7.12 26.35 -2.41
CA TYR A 15 6.46 27.51 -3.03
C TYR A 15 6.34 27.42 -4.57
N PRO A 16 5.62 26.41 -5.10
CA PRO A 16 5.50 26.25 -6.54
C PRO A 16 4.65 27.38 -7.11
N GLU A 17 4.92 27.77 -8.37
CA GLU A 17 4.13 28.78 -9.09
C GLU A 17 2.62 28.44 -9.13
N ARG A 18 2.30 27.14 -9.13
CA ARG A 18 0.96 26.57 -8.93
C ARG A 18 1.08 25.12 -8.42
N VAL A 19 0.05 24.61 -7.75
CA VAL A 19 0.02 23.20 -7.34
C VAL A 19 -0.07 22.31 -8.58
N ALA A 20 0.87 21.37 -8.71
CA ALA A 20 0.81 20.34 -9.72
C ALA A 20 -0.46 19.48 -9.54
N ARG A 21 -1.23 19.33 -10.62
CA ARG A 21 -2.43 18.50 -10.67
C ARG A 21 -2.34 17.59 -11.89
N SER A 22 -2.85 16.37 -11.76
CA SER A 22 -3.18 15.56 -12.94
C SER A 22 -4.33 16.24 -13.71
N TYR A 23 -4.27 16.19 -15.04
CA TYR A 23 -5.30 16.77 -15.90
C TYR A 23 -6.64 16.03 -15.71
N GLN A 24 -7.76 16.76 -15.84
CA GLN A 24 -9.04 16.12 -16.14
C GLN A 24 -8.97 15.53 -17.56
N ASN A 25 -9.58 14.35 -17.75
CA ASN A 25 -9.40 13.44 -18.91
C ASN A 25 -8.07 12.66 -18.90
N SER A 26 -7.74 12.05 -17.76
CA SER A 26 -6.67 11.06 -17.68
C SER A 26 -7.12 9.74 -18.32
N ASP A 27 -6.36 9.23 -19.30
CA ASP A 27 -6.55 7.86 -19.83
C ASP A 27 -6.33 6.77 -18.76
N PHE A 28 -5.71 7.13 -17.64
CA PHE A 28 -5.66 6.26 -16.47
C PHE A 28 -7.04 6.19 -15.80
N VAL A 29 -7.77 5.10 -16.09
CA VAL A 29 -9.03 4.73 -15.42
C VAL A 29 -8.76 4.28 -13.98
N SER A 30 -7.71 3.48 -13.77
CA SER A 30 -7.14 3.16 -12.47
C SER A 30 -5.76 2.53 -12.65
N SER A 31 -4.90 2.66 -11.64
CA SER A 31 -3.70 1.84 -11.51
C SER A 31 -3.64 1.34 -10.08
N ARG A 32 -3.50 0.03 -9.91
CA ARG A 32 -3.30 -0.59 -8.60
C ARG A 32 -2.11 -1.53 -8.71
N PRO A 33 -1.12 -1.44 -7.80
CA PRO A 33 -0.09 -2.45 -7.73
C PRO A 33 -0.73 -3.79 -7.37
N ASN A 34 -0.24 -4.88 -7.94
CA ASN A 34 -0.57 -6.20 -7.42
C ASN A 34 0.22 -6.37 -6.11
N ILE A 35 -0.51 -6.50 -5.00
CA ILE A 35 0.06 -6.65 -3.67
C ILE A 35 -0.27 -8.06 -3.20
N ASP A 36 0.78 -8.80 -2.88
CA ASP A 36 0.67 -10.07 -2.16
C ASP A 36 0.31 -9.73 -0.71
N SER A 37 -0.95 -9.93 -0.34
CA SER A 37 -1.53 -9.44 0.92
C SER A 37 -2.33 -10.52 1.61
N HIS A 38 -2.59 -10.34 2.90
CA HIS A 38 -3.41 -11.25 3.70
C HIS A 38 -4.92 -11.10 3.46
N ALA A 39 -5.32 -10.19 2.55
CA ALA A 39 -6.72 -9.86 2.34
C ALA A 39 -7.52 -11.06 1.85
N THR A 40 -8.68 -11.27 2.47
CA THR A 40 -9.64 -12.28 2.02
C THR A 40 -10.97 -11.64 1.69
N ASP A 41 -11.78 -12.34 0.91
CA ASP A 41 -13.19 -12.00 0.75
C ASP A 41 -13.95 -12.21 2.08
N TRP A 42 -15.09 -11.53 2.18
CA TRP A 42 -16.04 -11.74 3.27
C TRP A 42 -16.59 -13.17 3.21
N LYS A 43 -16.54 -13.87 4.34
CA LYS A 43 -17.08 -15.21 4.51
C LYS A 43 -18.01 -15.26 5.71
N GLU A 44 -19.16 -15.87 5.53
CA GLU A 44 -20.05 -16.21 6.64
C GLU A 44 -19.48 -17.42 7.38
N ILE A 45 -19.29 -17.28 8.68
CA ILE A 45 -18.70 -18.32 9.54
C ILE A 45 -19.66 -18.81 10.61
N SER A 46 -20.72 -18.05 10.89
CA SER A 46 -21.88 -18.49 11.66
C SER A 46 -23.11 -17.68 11.26
N PRO A 47 -24.33 -18.11 11.62
CA PRO A 47 -25.52 -17.29 11.39
C PRO A 47 -25.30 -15.91 12.00
N SER A 48 -25.39 -14.86 11.17
CA SER A 48 -25.14 -13.44 11.51
C SER A 48 -23.69 -12.99 11.73
N ARG A 49 -22.68 -13.85 11.52
CA ARG A 49 -21.26 -13.46 11.66
C ARG A 49 -20.51 -13.64 10.35
N TRP A 50 -19.95 -12.53 9.89
CA TRP A 50 -19.19 -12.46 8.66
C TRP A 50 -17.81 -11.95 8.99
N GLU A 51 -16.78 -12.67 8.57
CA GLU A 51 -15.41 -12.25 8.76
C GLU A 51 -14.71 -12.03 7.42
N ARG A 52 -13.72 -11.15 7.44
CA ARG A 52 -12.66 -11.12 6.43
C ARG A 52 -11.34 -10.71 7.07
N LYS A 53 -10.23 -10.99 6.39
CA LYS A 53 -8.95 -10.34 6.68
C LYS A 53 -8.74 -9.14 5.76
N ASP A 54 -8.16 -8.08 6.30
CA ASP A 54 -7.64 -6.98 5.48
C ASP A 54 -6.26 -7.29 4.90
N GLY A 55 -5.71 -6.37 4.10
CA GLY A 55 -4.40 -6.54 3.47
C GLY A 55 -3.25 -6.70 4.47
N TRP A 56 -3.42 -6.23 5.70
CA TRP A 56 -2.44 -6.33 6.78
C TRP A 56 -2.66 -7.58 7.65
N GLY A 57 -3.77 -8.29 7.46
CA GLY A 57 -4.09 -9.53 8.15
C GLY A 57 -5.02 -9.36 9.35
N ASN A 58 -5.49 -8.13 9.65
CA ASN A 58 -6.44 -7.94 10.75
C ASN A 58 -7.78 -8.58 10.40
N THR A 59 -8.43 -9.18 11.38
CA THR A 59 -9.77 -9.75 11.22
C THR A 59 -10.82 -8.67 11.43
N TRP A 60 -11.66 -8.52 10.43
CA TRP A 60 -12.82 -7.65 10.46
C TRP A 60 -14.08 -8.48 10.57
N ASN A 61 -14.99 -8.10 11.48
CA ASN A 61 -16.34 -8.63 11.54
C ASN A 61 -17.33 -7.61 10.97
N ARG A 62 -18.48 -8.05 10.47
CA ARG A 62 -19.61 -7.15 10.15
C ARG A 62 -20.45 -6.89 11.39
N ILE A 63 -20.73 -5.62 11.65
CA ILE A 63 -21.68 -5.18 12.68
C ILE A 63 -23.12 -5.37 12.17
N ASP A 64 -23.31 -5.21 10.86
CA ASP A 64 -24.61 -5.36 10.20
C ASP A 64 -24.44 -5.99 8.80
N PRO A 65 -25.48 -6.64 8.24
CA PRO A 65 -25.36 -7.34 6.96
C PRO A 65 -24.97 -6.45 5.77
N THR A 66 -25.19 -5.14 5.83
CA THR A 66 -25.18 -4.27 4.65
C THR A 66 -24.16 -3.14 4.66
N SER A 67 -23.65 -2.67 5.80
CA SER A 67 -23.01 -1.34 5.79
C SER A 67 -21.64 -1.23 6.44
N LYS A 68 -21.36 -1.90 7.57
CA LYS A 68 -20.13 -1.61 8.33
C LYS A 68 -19.49 -2.85 8.93
N GLY A 69 -18.17 -2.94 8.75
CA GLY A 69 -17.33 -3.84 9.50
C GLY A 69 -16.47 -3.08 10.50
N GLU A 70 -16.08 -3.74 11.57
CA GLU A 70 -15.10 -3.27 12.55
C GLU A 70 -13.95 -4.26 12.68
N VAL A 71 -12.80 -3.78 13.16
CA VAL A 71 -11.69 -4.65 13.52
C VAL A 71 -12.08 -5.38 14.80
N GLU A 72 -12.24 -6.69 14.69
CA GLU A 72 -12.53 -7.56 15.82
C GLU A 72 -11.24 -8.09 16.46
N ARG A 73 -10.22 -8.34 15.65
CA ARG A 73 -8.91 -8.83 16.10
C ARG A 73 -7.79 -8.26 15.25
N GLY A 74 -6.76 -7.71 15.90
CA GLY A 74 -5.53 -7.30 15.25
C GLY A 74 -4.69 -8.51 14.84
N MET A 75 -3.94 -8.39 13.74
CA MET A 75 -3.01 -9.45 13.32
C MET A 75 -1.82 -9.62 14.28
N LEU A 76 -1.41 -8.52 14.91
CA LEU A 76 -0.36 -8.50 15.92
C LEU A 76 -1.04 -8.24 17.26
N GLU A 77 -1.01 -9.22 18.15
CA GLU A 77 -1.53 -9.11 19.51
C GLU A 77 -0.39 -8.75 20.48
N GLU A 78 0.82 -9.20 20.17
CA GLU A 78 2.04 -8.90 20.92
C GLU A 78 3.18 -8.40 20.01
N PHE A 79 4.14 -7.69 20.61
CA PHE A 79 5.30 -7.17 19.85
C PHE A 79 6.14 -8.29 19.22
N SER A 80 6.20 -9.47 19.85
CA SER A 80 6.91 -10.65 19.32
C SER A 80 6.30 -11.18 18.02
N ASP A 81 5.04 -10.87 17.72
CA ASP A 81 4.39 -11.32 16.48
C ASP A 81 5.08 -10.71 15.24
N LEU A 82 5.75 -9.55 15.40
CA LEU A 82 6.50 -8.90 14.33
C LEU A 82 7.62 -9.77 13.76
N ASP A 83 8.24 -10.62 14.59
CA ASP A 83 9.37 -11.46 14.17
C ASP A 83 8.95 -12.54 13.17
N THR A 84 7.67 -12.92 13.18
CA THR A 84 7.10 -13.93 12.28
C THR A 84 6.13 -13.35 11.26
N TYR A 85 5.85 -12.05 11.35
CA TYR A 85 4.88 -11.39 10.49
C TYR A 85 5.41 -11.21 9.06
N ALA A 86 4.67 -11.75 8.11
CA ALA A 86 4.94 -11.55 6.68
C ALA A 86 4.31 -10.24 6.20
N PHE A 87 5.13 -9.22 5.96
CA PHE A 87 4.66 -7.94 5.44
C PHE A 87 4.13 -8.05 4.00
N PRO A 88 2.98 -7.42 3.70
CA PRO A 88 2.47 -7.36 2.33
C PRO A 88 3.51 -6.73 1.41
N THR A 89 3.84 -7.42 0.31
CA THR A 89 4.83 -6.94 -0.65
C THR A 89 4.21 -6.76 -2.02
N SER A 90 4.52 -5.62 -2.65
CA SER A 90 4.12 -5.37 -4.04
C SER A 90 5.16 -5.88 -5.03
N THR A 91 4.74 -6.16 -6.26
CA THR A 91 5.66 -6.48 -7.36
C THR A 91 6.70 -5.36 -7.60
N ILE A 92 6.34 -4.10 -7.35
CA ILE A 92 7.23 -2.95 -7.51
C ILE A 92 8.32 -2.96 -6.42
N GLN A 93 7.96 -3.22 -5.16
CA GLN A 93 8.94 -3.37 -4.08
C GLN A 93 9.89 -4.55 -4.36
N LYS A 94 9.35 -5.70 -4.80
CA LYS A 94 10.14 -6.87 -5.20
C LYS A 94 11.09 -6.56 -6.37
N ALA A 95 10.70 -5.69 -7.30
CA ALA A 95 11.54 -5.28 -8.43
C ALA A 95 12.62 -4.25 -8.02
N MET A 96 12.30 -3.33 -7.12
CA MET A 96 13.25 -2.33 -6.63
C MET A 96 14.30 -2.96 -5.72
N SER A 97 13.96 -3.89 -4.83
CA SER A 97 14.95 -4.59 -3.99
C SER A 97 15.98 -5.33 -4.83
N ARG A 98 15.55 -6.04 -5.88
CA ARG A 98 16.45 -6.69 -6.85
C ARG A 98 17.39 -5.73 -7.57
N SER A 99 16.94 -4.49 -7.81
CA SER A 99 17.75 -3.48 -8.49
C SER A 99 18.82 -2.89 -7.57
N VAL A 100 18.55 -2.78 -6.27
CA VAL A 100 19.51 -2.29 -5.26
C VAL A 100 20.67 -3.28 -5.09
N ASP A 101 20.39 -4.59 -5.12
CA ASP A 101 21.41 -5.64 -5.05
C ASP A 101 22.26 -5.76 -6.34
N ALA A 102 21.79 -5.17 -7.44
CA ALA A 102 22.41 -5.26 -8.76
C ALA A 102 23.22 -4.03 -9.15
N VAL A 103 23.39 -3.03 -8.27
CA VAL A 103 24.27 -1.88 -8.55
C VAL A 103 25.71 -2.27 -8.25
N PRO A 104 26.59 -2.49 -9.25
CA PRO A 104 28.00 -2.72 -8.98
C PRO A 104 28.59 -1.48 -8.29
N SER A 105 29.39 -1.70 -7.25
CA SER A 105 30.12 -0.65 -6.55
C SER A 105 30.93 0.16 -7.54
N ILE A 106 30.65 1.47 -7.62
CA ILE A 106 31.40 2.41 -8.47
C ILE A 106 32.85 2.42 -7.96
N PRO A 107 33.85 2.06 -8.78
CA PRO A 107 35.24 2.13 -8.36
C PRO A 107 35.59 3.59 -8.06
N THR A 108 36.06 3.84 -6.84
CA THR A 108 36.58 5.16 -6.44
C THR A 108 37.84 5.44 -7.26
N ILE A 109 37.78 6.46 -8.11
CA ILE A 109 38.96 6.93 -8.86
C ILE A 109 39.80 7.72 -7.87
N GLY A 110 41.01 7.22 -7.57
CA GLY A 110 42.01 7.88 -6.73
C GLY A 110 42.75 9.00 -7.42
#